data_AF-A0A536YXA9-F1
#
_entry.id   AF-A0A536YXA9-F1
#
_cell.length_a   1.000
_cell.length_b   1.000
_cell.length_c   1.000
_cell.angle_alpha   90.00
_cell.angle_beta   90.00
_cell.angle_gamma   90.00
#
_symmetry.space_group_name_H-M   'P 1'
#
loop_
_entity.id
_entity.type
_entity.pdbx_description
1 polymer ?
#
loop_
_entity_poly.entity_id
_entity_poly.type
_entity_poly.pdbx_seq_one_letter_code
_entity_poly.pdbx_strand_id
1 'polypeptide(L)'
;MRGRPALWQLRAPEGTREHRAGRGRRDDTIRRGRNRMKTRSMKRWRSGLPRMCAALLFVTASVALSAPVHYAQRPEVRAFIDRMSAEHGFSARALRQLFAEARYQPQVVAAMTRPVVSPPKYYEFASRFLDPARIDAGAEFWRAHASPLERAQRKFGVPPEIVVAILGVETNYGRNTGNYRVLDALTTLAFDYPRRADFFRGELEQFLLLAREQGISPLAPKGSYAGAIGLPQFMPGSIRAYALDF
;
A
#
# COMPACT_ATOMS: atom_id res chain seq x y z
N MET A 1 23.86 12.22 -21.19
CA MET A 1 23.24 11.42 -20.10
C MET A 1 21.97 10.80 -20.65
N ARG A 2 21.97 9.49 -20.95
CA ARG A 2 20.76 8.80 -21.43
C ARG A 2 19.92 8.45 -20.19
N GLY A 3 18.66 8.91 -20.16
CA GLY A 3 17.74 8.65 -19.07
C GLY A 3 17.53 7.14 -18.91
N ARG A 4 17.80 6.63 -17.72
CA ARG A 4 17.51 5.24 -17.35
C ARG A 4 15.99 5.06 -17.32
N PRO A 5 15.40 4.08 -18.03
CA PRO A 5 14.01 3.74 -17.83
C PRO A 5 13.82 3.23 -16.39
N ALA A 6 12.75 3.68 -15.75
CA ALA A 6 12.48 3.34 -14.36
C ALA A 6 12.23 1.83 -14.23
N LEU A 7 13.00 1.14 -13.38
CA LEU A 7 12.86 -0.29 -13.00
C LEU A 7 11.42 -0.69 -12.59
N TRP A 8 10.54 0.28 -12.37
CA TRP A 8 9.16 0.14 -11.92
C TRP A 8 8.12 0.07 -13.05
N GLN A 9 8.52 0.27 -14.32
CA GLN A 9 7.60 0.31 -15.46
C GLN A 9 7.36 -1.05 -16.15
N LEU A 10 7.77 -2.17 -15.55
CA LEU A 10 7.33 -3.49 -15.99
C LEU A 10 5.85 -3.70 -15.63
N ARG A 11 4.97 -2.95 -16.30
CA ARG A 11 3.56 -3.31 -16.43
C ARG A 11 3.48 -4.47 -17.41
N ALA A 12 2.62 -5.44 -17.11
CA ALA A 12 2.23 -6.45 -18.09
C ALA A 12 1.75 -5.77 -19.39
N PRO A 13 2.01 -6.35 -20.58
CA PRO A 13 1.52 -5.80 -21.83
C PRO A 13 0.00 -5.68 -21.78
N GLU A 14 -0.54 -4.50 -22.15
CA GLU A 14 -1.98 -4.30 -22.32
C GLU A 14 -2.46 -5.09 -23.54
N GLY A 15 -3.02 -6.28 -23.30
CA GLY A 15 -3.65 -7.13 -24.30
C GLY A 15 -5.17 -7.09 -24.23
N THR A 16 -5.78 -6.35 -25.16
CA THR A 16 -7.13 -6.47 -25.74
C THR A 16 -8.38 -6.47 -24.85
N ARG A 17 -9.16 -5.38 -25.02
CA ARG A 17 -10.58 -5.26 -24.68
C ARG A 17 -11.47 -6.14 -25.57
N GLU A 18 -12.66 -6.39 -25.01
CA GLU A 18 -13.93 -6.81 -25.64
C GLU A 18 -14.14 -8.29 -25.96
N HIS A 19 -14.93 -8.95 -25.10
CA HIS A 19 -16.04 -9.78 -25.57
C HIS A 19 -17.32 -9.46 -24.79
N ARG A 20 -18.25 -8.80 -25.50
CA ARG A 20 -19.67 -8.65 -25.16
C ARG A 20 -20.39 -9.98 -25.40
N ALA A 21 -21.12 -10.45 -24.41
CA ALA A 21 -22.32 -11.27 -24.52
C ALA A 21 -23.12 -11.01 -23.24
N GLY A 22 -24.44 -10.87 -23.17
CA GLY A 22 -25.57 -11.05 -24.07
C GLY A 22 -26.78 -11.01 -23.13
N ARG A 23 -27.82 -10.24 -23.46
CA ARG A 23 -28.95 -9.90 -22.58
C ARG A 23 -29.80 -11.13 -22.22
N GLY A 24 -30.32 -11.14 -20.99
CA GLY A 24 -31.51 -11.89 -20.60
C GLY A 24 -32.40 -11.03 -19.70
N ARG A 25 -33.46 -10.45 -20.27
CA ARG A 25 -34.57 -9.81 -19.56
C ARG A 25 -35.45 -10.89 -18.92
N ARG A 26 -35.91 -10.69 -17.69
CA ARG A 26 -37.28 -11.03 -17.28
C ARG A 26 -37.82 -9.93 -16.37
N ASP A 27 -38.94 -9.37 -16.80
CA ASP A 27 -39.82 -8.49 -16.05
C ASP A 27 -40.42 -9.25 -14.86
N ASP A 28 -40.65 -8.57 -13.74
CA ASP A 28 -41.84 -8.82 -12.95
C ASP A 28 -42.29 -7.56 -12.21
N THR A 29 -43.56 -7.26 -12.44
CA THR A 29 -44.29 -6.05 -12.11
C THR A 29 -44.90 -6.07 -10.70
N ILE A 30 -44.91 -4.90 -10.07
CA ILE A 30 -46.00 -4.33 -9.23
C ILE A 30 -46.37 -5.08 -7.92
N ARG A 31 -46.13 -4.42 -6.78
CA ARG A 31 -47.24 -3.92 -5.92
C ARG A 31 -46.77 -2.87 -4.90
N ARG A 32 -47.24 -1.62 -5.09
CA ARG A 32 -47.15 -0.54 -4.09
C ARG A 32 -48.27 -0.73 -3.05
N GLY A 33 -47.90 -0.87 -1.78
CA GLY A 33 -48.82 -0.77 -0.64
C GLY A 33 -48.53 0.50 0.16
N ARG A 34 -49.25 1.58 -0.15
CA ARG A 34 -49.21 2.86 0.56
C ARG A 34 -50.24 2.78 1.68
N ASN A 35 -49.83 2.80 2.96
CA ASN A 35 -50.79 2.82 4.07
C ASN A 35 -50.73 4.11 4.88
N ARG A 36 -51.93 4.60 5.18
CA ARG A 36 -52.31 5.95 5.60
C ARG A 36 -51.92 6.28 7.05
N MET A 37 -51.57 7.55 7.23
CA MET A 37 -51.61 8.28 8.50
C MET A 37 -52.96 8.09 9.22
N LYS A 38 -52.89 7.82 10.53
CA LYS A 38 -53.98 8.11 11.47
C LYS A 38 -53.52 9.21 12.41
N THR A 39 -54.12 10.38 12.23
CA THR A 39 -54.10 11.51 13.15
C THR A 39 -54.86 11.14 14.43
N ARG A 40 -54.27 11.40 15.61
CA ARG A 40 -55.00 11.33 16.88
C ARG A 40 -54.89 12.68 17.59
N SER A 41 -56.08 13.17 17.95
CA SER A 41 -56.38 14.51 18.42
C SER A 41 -55.80 14.83 19.81
N MET A 42 -55.61 16.13 20.02
CA MET A 42 -55.05 16.83 21.18
C MET A 42 -55.79 16.56 22.50
N LYS A 43 -55.03 16.53 23.60
CA LYS A 43 -55.51 16.98 24.91
C LYS A 43 -54.55 18.04 25.46
N ARG A 44 -55.09 19.24 25.61
CA ARG A 44 -54.49 20.40 26.29
C ARG A 44 -54.37 20.08 27.77
N TRP A 45 -53.20 20.29 28.35
CA TRP A 45 -53.06 20.61 29.78
C TRP A 45 -52.38 21.98 29.91
N ARG A 46 -53.07 22.85 30.63
CA ARG A 46 -52.61 24.17 31.05
C ARG A 46 -52.05 24.01 32.45
N SER A 47 -50.81 24.46 32.66
CA SER A 47 -50.35 24.95 33.96
C SER A 47 -49.12 25.82 33.70
N GLY A 48 -49.21 27.09 34.09
CA GLY A 48 -48.08 28.01 34.09
C GLY A 48 -47.26 27.88 35.37
N LEU A 49 -46.01 28.34 35.32
CA LEU A 49 -45.31 29.13 36.34
C LEU A 49 -43.91 29.58 35.80
N PRO A 50 -43.16 30.46 36.48
CA PRO A 50 -42.80 31.78 35.98
C PRO A 50 -41.35 31.92 35.49
N ARG A 51 -41.07 33.12 34.95
CA ARG A 51 -39.77 33.61 34.50
C ARG A 51 -38.71 33.52 35.61
N MET A 52 -37.63 32.78 35.35
CA MET A 52 -36.34 32.94 36.04
C MET A 52 -35.24 33.11 34.99
N CYS A 53 -34.60 34.28 35.01
CA CYS A 53 -33.40 34.58 34.26
C CYS A 53 -32.25 33.71 34.80
N ALA A 54 -31.87 32.68 34.06
CA ALA A 54 -30.60 31.98 34.27
C ALA A 54 -29.55 32.61 33.33
N ALA A 55 -28.62 33.37 33.91
CA ALA A 55 -27.42 33.80 33.20
C ALA A 55 -26.55 32.56 32.93
N LEU A 56 -26.55 32.07 31.69
CA LEU A 56 -25.62 31.05 31.23
C LEU A 56 -24.22 31.67 31.08
N LEU A 57 -23.32 31.43 32.04
CA LEU A 57 -21.89 31.51 31.76
C LEU A 57 -21.50 30.28 30.92
N PHE A 58 -21.42 30.46 29.61
CA PHE A 58 -20.73 29.51 28.73
C PHE A 58 -19.22 29.62 28.97
N VAL A 59 -18.66 28.73 29.78
CA VAL A 59 -17.22 28.45 29.76
C VAL A 59 -16.94 27.74 28.43
N THR A 60 -16.44 28.47 27.45
CA THR A 60 -15.95 27.90 26.20
C THR A 60 -14.63 27.19 26.48
N ALA A 61 -14.72 25.92 26.89
CA ALA A 61 -13.56 25.03 26.86
C ALA A 61 -13.11 24.91 25.39
N SER A 62 -12.08 25.67 25.04
CA SER A 62 -11.41 25.56 23.75
C SER A 62 -10.70 24.21 23.74
N VAL A 63 -11.39 23.17 23.27
CA VAL A 63 -10.74 21.92 22.89
C VAL A 63 -9.90 22.26 21.67
N ALA A 64 -8.62 22.55 21.90
CA ALA A 64 -7.65 22.66 20.82
C ALA A 64 -7.61 21.29 20.13
N LEU A 65 -8.28 21.19 18.98
CA LEU A 65 -8.17 20.07 18.08
C LEU A 65 -6.70 20.03 17.63
N SER A 66 -5.88 19.25 18.31
CA SER A 66 -4.51 19.01 17.87
C SER A 66 -4.60 18.37 16.50
N ALA A 67 -4.13 19.10 15.48
CA ALA A 67 -3.95 18.54 14.16
C ALA A 67 -3.15 17.23 14.29
N PRO A 68 -3.43 16.21 13.47
CA PRO A 68 -2.66 14.98 13.49
C PRO A 68 -1.18 15.34 13.36
N VAL A 69 -0.37 14.92 14.35
CA VAL A 69 1.06 15.23 14.37
C VAL A 69 1.69 14.62 13.13
N HIS A 70 2.11 15.47 12.19
CA HIS A 70 2.81 15.05 10.99
C HIS A 70 4.14 14.40 11.37
N TYR A 71 4.56 13.34 10.66
CA TYR A 71 5.83 12.66 10.96
C TYR A 71 7.01 13.63 11.01
N ALA A 72 7.04 14.65 10.16
CA ALA A 72 8.07 15.68 10.17
C ALA A 72 8.27 16.41 11.53
N GLN A 73 7.26 16.40 12.40
CA GLN A 73 7.30 17.03 13.73
C GLN A 73 7.66 16.06 14.86
N ARG A 74 7.85 14.77 14.57
CA ARG A 74 8.23 13.78 15.59
C ARG A 74 9.74 13.80 15.86
N PRO A 75 10.19 13.80 17.13
CA PRO A 75 11.63 13.84 17.47
C PRO A 75 12.47 12.74 16.79
N GLU A 76 11.97 11.51 16.79
CA GLU A 76 12.62 10.34 16.21
C GLU A 76 12.70 10.41 14.68
N VAL A 77 11.74 11.06 14.02
CA VAL A 77 11.79 11.31 12.58
C VAL A 77 12.77 12.43 12.28
N ARG A 78 12.82 13.49 13.10
CA ARG A 78 13.86 14.53 12.97
C ARG A 78 15.26 13.95 13.13
N ALA A 79 15.48 13.08 14.11
CA ALA A 79 16.76 12.40 14.29
C ALA A 79 17.14 11.56 13.06
N PHE A 80 16.18 10.84 12.46
CA PHE A 80 16.40 10.13 11.20
C PHE A 80 16.76 11.10 10.05
N ILE A 81 16.05 12.23 9.92
CA ILE A 81 16.32 13.25 8.90
C ILE A 81 17.72 13.84 9.07
N ASP A 82 18.11 14.17 10.31
CA ASP A 82 19.40 14.76 10.61
C ASP A 82 20.53 13.77 10.29
N ARG A 83 20.34 12.47 10.59
CA ARG A 83 21.25 11.40 10.17
C ARG A 83 21.35 11.28 8.64
N MET A 84 20.22 11.28 7.93
CA MET A 84 20.23 11.25 6.46
C MET A 84 20.91 12.48 5.85
N SER A 85 20.81 13.64 6.52
CA SER A 85 21.52 14.86 6.11
C SER A 85 23.02 14.73 6.33
N ALA A 86 23.44 14.21 7.49
CA ALA A 86 24.85 14.10 7.86
C ALA A 86 25.59 12.99 7.08
N GLU A 87 24.99 11.82 6.94
CA GLU A 87 25.63 10.64 6.33
C GLU A 87 25.52 10.66 4.80
N HIS A 88 24.40 11.14 4.27
CA HIS A 88 24.05 10.98 2.86
C HIS A 88 23.86 12.31 2.11
N GLY A 89 24.03 13.46 2.78
CA GLY A 89 23.93 14.79 2.18
C GLY A 89 22.52 15.17 1.70
N PHE A 90 21.46 14.61 2.28
CA PHE A 90 20.09 15.06 1.96
C PHE A 90 19.82 16.45 2.54
N SER A 91 19.02 17.26 1.84
CA SER A 91 18.49 18.50 2.43
C SER A 91 17.49 18.17 3.53
N ALA A 92 17.82 18.51 4.78
CA ALA A 92 16.92 18.34 5.93
C ALA A 92 15.58 19.06 5.71
N ARG A 93 15.58 20.23 5.06
CA ARG A 93 14.34 20.95 4.69
C ARG A 93 13.48 20.12 3.74
N ALA A 94 14.07 19.57 2.68
CA ALA A 94 13.35 18.76 1.70
C ALA A 94 12.80 17.47 2.33
N LEU A 95 13.58 16.80 3.19
CA LEU A 95 13.09 15.62 3.90
C LEU A 95 11.97 15.97 4.89
N ARG A 96 12.04 17.09 5.61
CA ARG A 96 10.92 17.55 6.46
C ARG A 96 9.65 17.78 5.65
N GLN A 97 9.76 18.35 4.44
CA GLN A 97 8.60 18.49 3.55
C GLN A 97 8.06 17.13 3.11
N LEU A 98 8.94 16.20 2.71
CA LEU A 98 8.55 14.84 2.32
C LEU A 98 7.84 14.10 3.46
N PHE A 99 8.39 14.12 4.67
CA PHE A 99 7.80 13.46 5.83
C PHE A 99 6.53 14.16 6.35
N ALA A 100 6.25 15.40 5.93
CA ALA A 100 4.95 16.03 6.19
C ALA A 100 3.84 15.40 5.33
N GLU A 101 4.19 14.80 4.19
CA GLU A 101 3.28 14.10 3.27
C GLU A 101 3.14 12.60 3.54
N ALA A 102 4.01 12.02 4.36
CA ALA A 102 3.93 10.63 4.78
C ALA A 102 2.68 10.41 5.65
N ARG A 103 1.94 9.33 5.37
CA ARG A 103 0.68 9.02 6.04
C ARG A 103 0.81 7.72 6.81
N TYR A 104 0.36 7.73 8.07
CA TYR A 104 0.25 6.53 8.89
C TYR A 104 -0.72 5.53 8.23
N GLN A 105 -0.30 4.28 8.14
CA GLN A 105 -1.08 3.21 7.52
C GLN A 105 -1.52 2.18 8.58
N PRO A 106 -2.70 2.32 9.21
CA PRO A 106 -3.13 1.41 10.28
C PRO A 106 -3.21 -0.05 9.80
N GLN A 107 -3.57 -0.28 8.54
CA GLN A 107 -3.65 -1.61 7.95
C GLN A 107 -2.28 -2.29 7.82
N VAL A 108 -1.20 -1.52 7.66
CA VAL A 108 0.17 -2.04 7.61
C VAL A 108 0.58 -2.60 8.96
N VAL A 109 0.32 -1.86 10.05
CA VAL A 109 0.58 -2.32 11.42
C VAL A 109 -0.29 -3.53 11.76
N ALA A 110 -1.58 -3.49 11.40
CA ALA A 110 -2.49 -4.61 11.60
C ALA A 110 -2.02 -5.88 10.88
N ALA A 111 -1.56 -5.77 9.62
CA ALA A 111 -1.01 -6.90 8.88
C ALA A 111 0.22 -7.51 9.56
N MET A 112 1.11 -6.68 10.11
CA MET A 112 2.32 -7.13 10.83
C MET A 112 2.10 -7.69 12.23
N THR A 113 0.92 -7.44 12.80
CA THR A 113 0.57 -7.88 14.16
C THR A 113 -0.41 -9.05 14.14
N ARG A 114 -0.75 -9.58 12.95
CA ARG A 114 -1.58 -10.78 12.85
C ARG A 114 -0.95 -11.92 13.65
N PRO A 115 -1.73 -12.59 14.53
CA PRO A 115 -1.22 -13.69 15.32
C PRO A 115 -0.77 -14.81 14.38
N VAL A 116 0.34 -15.47 14.76
CA VAL A 116 0.82 -16.65 14.06
C VAL A 116 -0.16 -17.79 14.38
N VAL A 117 -0.95 -18.21 13.40
CA VAL A 117 -1.70 -19.46 13.45
C VAL A 117 -0.78 -20.61 13.07
N SER A 118 -1.13 -21.84 13.45
CA SER A 118 -0.41 -23.03 12.98
C SER A 118 -0.28 -23.01 11.45
N PRO A 119 0.92 -23.28 10.91
CA PRO A 119 1.11 -23.27 9.47
C PRO A 119 0.19 -24.29 8.80
N PRO A 120 -0.38 -23.98 7.62
CA PRO A 120 -1.19 -24.93 6.87
C PRO A 120 -0.36 -26.16 6.50
N LYS A 121 -1.03 -27.29 6.24
CA LYS A 121 -0.35 -28.47 5.69
C LYS A 121 0.21 -28.15 4.31
N TYR A 122 1.28 -28.82 3.91
CA TYR A 122 1.96 -28.56 2.64
C TYR A 122 1.00 -28.51 1.43
N TYR A 123 0.09 -29.48 1.30
CA TYR A 123 -0.84 -29.54 0.16
C TYR A 123 -1.87 -28.38 0.16
N GLU A 124 -2.22 -27.84 1.32
CA GLU A 124 -3.12 -26.67 1.45
C GLU A 124 -2.38 -25.37 1.13
N PHE A 125 -1.07 -25.32 1.39
CA PHE A 125 -0.22 -24.20 1.01
C PHE A 125 0.09 -24.22 -0.48
N ALA A 126 0.58 -25.36 -0.98
CA ALA A 126 1.02 -25.55 -2.36
C ALA A 126 -0.13 -25.35 -3.36
N SER A 127 -1.36 -25.80 -3.04
CA SER A 127 -2.54 -25.61 -3.90
C SER A 127 -2.92 -24.14 -4.15
N ARG A 128 -2.41 -23.19 -3.34
CA ARG A 128 -2.60 -21.74 -3.56
C ARG A 128 -1.70 -21.18 -4.67
N PHE A 129 -0.70 -21.95 -5.09
CA PHE A 129 0.30 -21.56 -6.10
C PHE A 129 0.31 -22.51 -7.29
N LEU A 130 0.04 -23.80 -7.05
CA LEU A 130 -0.02 -24.86 -8.05
C LEU A 130 -1.45 -25.01 -8.61
N ASP A 131 -2.02 -23.90 -9.08
CA ASP A 131 -3.32 -23.88 -9.75
C ASP A 131 -3.14 -23.79 -11.28
N PRO A 132 -4.02 -24.42 -12.09
CA PRO A 132 -3.86 -24.44 -13.55
C PRO A 132 -3.74 -23.04 -14.17
N ALA A 133 -4.51 -22.06 -13.68
CA ALA A 133 -4.49 -20.71 -14.24
C ALA A 133 -3.15 -20.01 -14.02
N ARG A 134 -2.48 -20.22 -12.87
CA ARG A 134 -1.14 -19.69 -12.63
C ARG A 134 -0.06 -20.39 -13.44
N ILE A 135 -0.20 -21.70 -13.66
CA ILE A 135 0.73 -22.47 -14.50
C ILE A 135 0.65 -21.95 -15.95
N ASP A 136 -0.56 -21.78 -16.47
CA ASP A 136 -0.78 -21.26 -17.82
C ASP A 136 -0.23 -19.83 -17.98
N ALA A 137 -0.51 -18.96 -16.99
CA ALA A 137 0.04 -17.61 -16.97
C ALA A 137 1.57 -17.58 -16.87
N GLY A 138 2.18 -18.56 -16.18
CA GLY A 138 3.63 -18.71 -16.12
C GLY A 138 4.24 -19.14 -17.44
N ALA A 139 3.61 -20.08 -18.13
CA ALA A 139 4.02 -20.50 -19.46
C ALA A 139 3.88 -19.34 -20.47
N GLU A 140 2.82 -18.53 -20.36
CA GLU A 140 2.65 -17.31 -21.14
C GLU A 140 3.74 -16.27 -20.84
N PHE A 141 3.99 -15.98 -19.56
CA PHE A 141 5.02 -15.05 -19.14
C PHE A 141 6.40 -15.48 -19.64
N TRP A 142 6.73 -16.77 -19.53
CA TRP A 142 7.98 -17.32 -20.06
C TRP A 142 8.09 -17.07 -21.56
N ARG A 143 7.09 -17.48 -22.35
CA ARG A 143 7.11 -17.29 -23.81
C ARG A 143 7.31 -15.83 -24.19
N ALA A 144 6.63 -14.91 -23.49
CA ALA A 144 6.76 -13.48 -23.73
C ALA A 144 8.16 -12.91 -23.37
N HIS A 145 8.90 -13.57 -22.47
CA HIS A 145 10.19 -13.10 -21.96
C HIS A 145 11.33 -14.12 -22.20
N ALA A 146 11.23 -14.98 -23.20
CA ALA A 146 12.19 -16.06 -23.43
C ALA A 146 13.62 -15.53 -23.61
N SER A 147 13.81 -14.49 -24.44
CA SER A 147 15.12 -13.89 -24.69
C SER A 147 15.81 -13.36 -23.43
N PRO A 148 15.20 -12.47 -22.60
CA PRO A 148 15.83 -12.06 -21.36
C PRO A 148 16.01 -13.21 -20.36
N LEU A 149 15.08 -14.17 -20.26
CA LEU A 149 15.25 -15.33 -19.37
C LEU A 149 16.45 -16.20 -19.75
N GLU A 150 16.62 -16.53 -21.03
CA GLU A 150 17.78 -17.28 -21.51
C GLU A 150 19.09 -16.51 -21.32
N ARG A 151 19.08 -15.17 -21.52
CA ARG A 151 20.22 -14.32 -21.20
C ARG A 151 20.57 -14.39 -19.72
N ALA A 152 19.57 -14.37 -18.83
CA ALA A 152 19.77 -14.46 -17.39
C ALA A 152 20.38 -15.82 -17.01
N GLN A 153 19.88 -16.90 -17.60
CA GLN A 153 20.44 -18.24 -17.42
C GLN A 153 21.90 -18.31 -17.85
N ARG A 154 22.25 -17.81 -19.05
CA ARG A 154 23.64 -17.82 -19.52
C ARG A 154 24.57 -16.97 -18.64
N LYS A 155 24.10 -15.83 -18.14
CA LYS A 155 24.91 -14.90 -17.36
C LYS A 155 25.07 -15.31 -15.90
N PHE A 156 24.01 -15.83 -15.28
CA PHE A 156 23.95 -16.08 -13.84
C PHE A 156 23.81 -17.56 -13.46
N GLY A 157 23.61 -18.45 -14.43
CA GLY A 157 23.41 -19.89 -14.18
C GLY A 157 22.06 -20.25 -13.56
N VAL A 158 21.13 -19.29 -13.46
CA VAL A 158 19.80 -19.51 -12.87
C VAL A 158 18.83 -20.02 -13.94
N PRO A 159 18.22 -21.21 -13.77
CA PRO A 159 17.24 -21.72 -14.72
C PRO A 159 16.02 -20.79 -14.86
N PRO A 160 15.49 -20.56 -16.08
CA PRO A 160 14.34 -19.69 -16.30
C PRO A 160 13.10 -20.06 -15.47
N GLU A 161 12.85 -21.36 -15.26
CA GLU A 161 11.75 -21.87 -14.45
C GLU A 161 11.78 -21.35 -13.01
N ILE A 162 12.98 -21.14 -12.45
CA ILE A 162 13.15 -20.59 -11.10
C ILE A 162 12.76 -19.11 -11.09
N VAL A 163 13.22 -18.34 -12.08
CA VAL A 163 12.88 -16.92 -12.20
C VAL A 163 11.37 -16.76 -12.39
N VAL A 164 10.78 -17.52 -13.32
CA VAL A 164 9.33 -17.48 -13.60
C VAL A 164 8.54 -17.90 -12.36
N ALA A 165 8.93 -18.97 -11.66
CA ALA A 165 8.25 -19.41 -10.45
C ALA A 165 8.28 -18.34 -9.34
N ILE A 166 9.41 -17.67 -9.11
CA ILE A 166 9.51 -16.57 -8.14
C ILE A 166 8.52 -15.46 -8.51
N LEU A 167 8.52 -15.00 -9.77
CA LEU A 167 7.64 -13.90 -10.19
C LEU A 167 6.15 -14.29 -10.14
N GLY A 168 5.82 -15.56 -10.37
CA GLY A 168 4.47 -16.10 -10.22
C GLY A 168 4.00 -16.18 -8.77
N VAL A 169 4.89 -16.57 -7.86
CA VAL A 169 4.62 -16.62 -6.41
C VAL A 169 4.47 -15.22 -5.84
N GLU A 170 5.37 -14.30 -6.17
CA GLU A 170 5.43 -12.97 -5.56
C GLU A 170 4.29 -12.05 -6.00
N THR A 171 4.01 -12.00 -7.30
CA THR A 171 3.08 -10.99 -7.84
C THR A 171 2.07 -11.54 -8.83
N ASN A 172 2.05 -12.86 -9.04
CA ASN A 172 1.31 -13.47 -10.14
C ASN A 172 1.63 -12.75 -11.47
N TYR A 173 2.94 -12.69 -11.77
CA TYR A 173 3.48 -12.08 -12.98
C TYR A 173 3.10 -10.59 -13.15
N GLY A 174 3.07 -9.85 -12.04
CA GLY A 174 2.80 -8.41 -12.02
C GLY A 174 1.35 -8.00 -11.79
N ARG A 175 0.42 -8.94 -11.65
CA ARG A 175 -0.98 -8.62 -11.34
C ARG A 175 -1.14 -8.04 -9.93
N ASN A 176 -0.29 -8.45 -8.98
CA ASN A 176 -0.36 -8.07 -7.57
C ASN A 176 0.98 -7.48 -7.08
N THR A 177 1.31 -6.25 -7.48
CA THR A 177 2.58 -5.59 -7.05
C THR A 177 2.46 -4.76 -5.78
N GLY A 178 1.23 -4.62 -5.25
CA GLY A 178 0.93 -3.87 -4.03
C GLY A 178 0.45 -2.43 -4.30
N ASN A 179 -0.31 -1.89 -3.34
CA ASN A 179 -1.06 -0.64 -3.52
C ASN A 179 -0.72 0.46 -2.49
N TYR A 180 0.21 0.19 -1.57
CA TYR A 180 0.66 1.18 -0.59
C TYR A 180 1.77 2.03 -1.21
N ARG A 181 1.77 3.35 -0.97
CA ARG A 181 2.98 4.15 -1.24
C ARG A 181 4.10 3.57 -0.37
N VAL A 182 5.23 3.27 -0.98
CA VAL A 182 6.37 2.65 -0.26
C VAL A 182 6.83 3.55 0.88
N LEU A 183 6.85 4.88 0.66
CA LEU A 183 7.13 5.86 1.71
C LEU A 183 6.21 5.69 2.93
N ASP A 184 4.90 5.56 2.71
CA ASP A 184 3.91 5.48 3.80
C ASP A 184 4.08 4.17 4.59
N ALA A 185 4.24 3.05 3.88
CA ALA A 185 4.42 1.74 4.49
C ALA A 185 5.69 1.69 5.33
N LEU A 186 6.83 2.10 4.77
CA LEU A 186 8.12 2.07 5.46
C LEU A 186 8.18 3.10 6.59
N THR A 187 7.62 4.30 6.42
CA THR A 187 7.55 5.30 7.51
C THR A 187 6.71 4.78 8.67
N THR A 188 5.54 4.19 8.37
CA THR A 188 4.69 3.58 9.39
C THR A 188 5.43 2.49 10.15
N LEU A 189 6.13 1.59 9.45
CA LEU A 189 6.84 0.48 10.09
C LEU A 189 8.12 0.92 10.82
N ALA A 190 8.79 1.96 10.34
CA ALA A 190 10.00 2.50 10.95
C ALA A 190 9.72 3.22 12.28
N PHE A 191 8.55 3.85 12.43
CA PHE A 191 8.27 4.76 13.55
C PHE A 191 7.05 4.39 14.39
N ASP A 192 6.20 3.45 13.94
CA ASP A 192 4.99 3.00 14.67
C ASP A 192 4.94 1.49 14.88
N TYR A 193 6.00 0.76 14.52
CA TYR A 193 6.11 -0.69 14.71
C TYR A 193 7.40 -1.08 15.45
N PRO A 194 7.43 -0.97 16.79
CA PRO A 194 8.66 -1.11 17.59
C PRO A 194 9.40 -2.43 17.38
N ARG A 195 8.68 -3.54 17.15
CA ARG A 195 9.25 -4.89 17.05
C ARG A 195 10.32 -5.04 15.95
N ARG A 196 10.24 -4.26 14.87
CA ARG A 196 11.20 -4.29 13.75
C ARG A 196 11.58 -2.89 13.26
N ALA A 197 11.45 -1.87 14.11
CA ALA A 197 11.65 -0.48 13.73
C ALA A 197 13.02 -0.23 13.08
N ASP A 198 14.10 -0.81 13.62
CA ASP A 198 15.46 -0.63 13.08
C ASP A 198 15.62 -1.19 11.66
N PHE A 199 15.09 -2.39 11.41
CA PHE A 199 15.10 -2.97 10.07
C PHE A 199 14.37 -2.06 9.07
N PHE A 200 13.18 -1.59 9.42
CA PHE A 200 12.40 -0.74 8.51
C PHE A 200 12.95 0.70 8.40
N ARG A 201 13.66 1.21 9.41
CA ARG A 201 14.45 2.43 9.28
C ARG A 201 15.58 2.27 8.27
N GLY A 202 16.26 1.12 8.28
CA GLY A 202 17.25 0.76 7.27
C GLY A 202 16.62 0.73 5.87
N GLU A 203 15.51 0.03 5.69
CA GLU A 203 14.83 -0.04 4.38
C GLU A 203 14.28 1.31 3.91
N LEU A 204 13.79 2.16 4.82
CA LEU A 204 13.37 3.52 4.50
C LEU A 204 14.54 4.38 4.02
N GLU A 205 15.70 4.27 4.65
CA GLU A 205 16.94 4.91 4.20
C GLU A 205 17.34 4.43 2.80
N GLN A 206 17.36 3.11 2.59
CA GLN A 206 17.66 2.51 1.29
C GLN A 206 16.66 2.99 0.22
N PHE A 207 15.38 3.12 0.56
CA PHE A 207 14.37 3.62 -0.35
C PHE A 207 14.59 5.08 -0.75
N LEU A 208 14.94 5.97 0.19
CA LEU A 208 15.21 7.37 -0.11
C LEU A 208 16.47 7.53 -0.99
N LEU A 209 17.51 6.75 -0.71
CA LEU A 209 18.71 6.68 -1.55
C LEU A 209 18.38 6.21 -2.96
N LEU A 210 17.62 5.12 -3.08
CA LEU A 210 17.18 4.57 -4.35
C LEU A 210 16.36 5.59 -5.16
N ALA A 211 15.42 6.28 -4.51
CA ALA A 211 14.60 7.29 -5.18
C ALA A 211 15.46 8.44 -5.73
N ARG A 212 16.47 8.89 -4.97
CA ARG A 212 17.43 9.91 -5.41
C ARG A 212 18.30 9.42 -6.58
N GLU A 213 18.84 8.21 -6.50
CA GLU A 213 19.68 7.60 -7.55
C GLU A 213 18.93 7.44 -8.87
N GLN A 214 17.62 7.17 -8.81
CA GLN A 214 16.76 7.02 -9.98
C GLN A 214 16.11 8.33 -10.42
N GLY A 215 16.32 9.44 -9.70
CA GLY A 215 15.71 10.74 -10.02
C GLY A 215 14.18 10.76 -9.94
N ILE A 216 13.58 9.93 -9.09
CA ILE A 216 12.12 9.81 -8.94
C ILE A 216 11.64 10.40 -7.62
N SER A 217 10.40 10.90 -7.62
CA SER A 217 9.75 11.33 -6.37
C SER A 217 9.51 10.13 -5.45
N PRO A 218 9.94 10.16 -4.18
CA PRO A 218 9.66 9.09 -3.21
C PRO A 218 8.16 8.87 -2.93
N LEU A 219 7.29 9.80 -3.36
CA LEU A 219 5.84 9.71 -3.23
C LEU A 219 5.18 8.85 -4.31
N ALA A 220 5.90 8.52 -5.39
CA ALA A 220 5.37 7.80 -6.54
C ALA A 220 5.40 6.27 -6.41
N PRO A 221 6.48 5.61 -5.91
CA PRO A 221 6.55 4.16 -5.84
C PRO A 221 5.46 3.55 -4.99
N LYS A 222 4.84 2.49 -5.52
CA LYS A 222 3.89 1.63 -4.79
C LYS A 222 4.47 0.24 -4.59
N GLY A 223 4.04 -0.41 -3.51
CA GLY A 223 4.52 -1.74 -3.13
C GLY A 223 3.61 -2.43 -2.13
N SER A 224 4.12 -3.52 -1.56
CA SER A 224 3.42 -4.26 -0.51
C SER A 224 3.27 -3.44 0.76
N TYR A 225 2.47 -3.96 1.69
CA TYR A 225 2.33 -3.37 3.02
C TYR A 225 3.66 -3.34 3.80
N ALA A 226 4.64 -4.16 3.42
CA ALA A 226 5.97 -4.19 4.04
C ALA A 226 7.01 -3.34 3.29
N GLY A 227 6.63 -2.68 2.18
CA GLY A 227 7.54 -1.87 1.37
C GLY A 227 8.30 -2.62 0.29
N ALA A 228 7.93 -3.87 -0.02
CA ALA A 228 8.48 -4.62 -1.14
C ALA A 228 7.96 -4.09 -2.47
N ILE A 229 8.82 -4.02 -3.50
CA ILE A 229 8.54 -3.24 -4.71
C ILE A 229 8.71 -4.09 -5.98
N GLY A 230 7.79 -3.88 -6.94
CA GLY A 230 7.87 -4.42 -8.29
C GLY A 230 7.53 -5.90 -8.43
N LEU A 231 7.80 -6.45 -9.61
CA LEU A 231 7.57 -7.87 -9.94
C LEU A 231 8.22 -8.86 -8.97
N PRO A 232 9.48 -8.65 -8.50
CA PRO A 232 10.12 -9.63 -7.62
C PRO A 232 9.85 -9.37 -6.13
N GLN A 233 9.04 -8.35 -5.79
CA GLN A 233 8.83 -7.91 -4.40
C GLN A 233 10.14 -7.73 -3.63
N PHE A 234 11.12 -7.06 -4.25
CA PHE A 234 12.36 -6.75 -3.55
C PHE A 234 12.15 -5.62 -2.55
N MET A 235 12.74 -5.77 -1.37
CA MET A 235 12.91 -4.66 -0.43
C MET A 235 13.90 -3.64 -1.00
N PRO A 236 13.77 -2.34 -0.67
CA PRO A 236 14.67 -1.29 -1.17
C PRO A 236 16.16 -1.62 -1.06
N GLY A 237 16.61 -2.19 0.06
CA GLY A 237 17.99 -2.64 0.25
C GLY A 237 18.41 -3.69 -0.77
N SER A 238 17.56 -4.69 -1.01
CA SER A 238 17.79 -5.72 -2.05
C SER A 238 17.86 -5.11 -3.45
N ILE A 239 17.09 -4.06 -3.74
CA ILE A 239 17.13 -3.39 -5.05
C ILE A 239 18.45 -2.68 -5.24
N ARG A 240 18.89 -1.91 -4.25
CA ARG A 240 20.20 -1.23 -4.32
C ARG A 240 21.36 -2.21 -4.39
N ALA A 241 21.25 -3.37 -3.76
CA ALA A 241 22.30 -4.38 -3.72
C ALA A 241 22.36 -5.28 -4.98
N TYR A 242 21.20 -5.68 -5.52
CA TYR A 242 21.13 -6.77 -6.50
C TYR A 242 20.43 -6.41 -7.81
N ALA A 243 19.63 -5.34 -7.86
CA ALA A 243 18.95 -4.98 -9.10
C ALA A 243 19.95 -4.42 -10.13
N LEU A 244 19.70 -4.74 -11.39
CA LEU A 244 20.52 -4.29 -12.51
C LEU A 244 19.64 -3.94 -13.70
N ASP A 245 20.14 -3.04 -14.54
CA ASP A 245 19.54 -2.72 -15.83
C ASP A 245 19.89 -3.85 -16.81
N PHE A 246 18.91 -4.70 -17.16
CA PHE A 246 19.14 -6.02 -17.75
C PHE A 246 18.71 -6.14 -19.21
#